data_AF-A0A9X8VD81-F1
#
_entry.id   AF-A0A9X8VD81-F1
#
_cell.length_a   1.000
_cell.length_b   1.000
_cell.length_c   1.000
_cell.angle_alpha   90.00
_cell.angle_beta   90.00
_cell.angle_gamma   90.00
#
_symmetry.space_group_name_H-M   'P 1'
#
loop_
_entity.id
_entity.type
_entity.pdbx_description
1 polymer ?
#
loop_
_entity_poly.entity_id
_entity_poly.type
_entity_poly.pdbx_seq_one_letter_code
_entity_poly.pdbx_strand_id
1 'polypeptide(L)'
;DVAYHPVRLDAAGCAQWMDGYRAGLPHGRQLIQFNQLDSHDTARFLTLLQGNAARMQMAAVWLLSWIGVPCLYYGDEIGLDGGNDPFCRKPFP
;
A
#
# COMPACT_ATOMS: atom_id res chain seq x y z
N ASP A 1 0.76 -2.35 -14.19
CA ASP A 1 0.96 -1.53 -15.40
C ASP A 1 1.53 -0.19 -14.95
N VAL A 2 2.51 0.37 -15.67
CA VAL A 2 3.06 1.72 -15.44
C VAL A 2 1.96 2.79 -15.53
N ALA A 3 0.81 2.46 -16.13
CA ALA A 3 -0.37 3.32 -16.21
C ALA A 3 -1.30 3.30 -14.97
N TYR A 4 -0.87 2.75 -13.81
CA TYR A 4 -1.64 2.76 -12.55
C TYR A 4 -3.04 2.09 -12.64
N HIS A 5 -3.28 1.26 -13.65
CA HIS A 5 -4.56 0.58 -13.79
C HIS A 5 -4.78 -0.40 -12.63
N PRO A 6 -5.92 -0.28 -11.91
CA PRO A 6 -6.21 -1.18 -10.80
C PRO A 6 -6.41 -2.59 -11.32
N VAL A 7 -5.67 -3.54 -10.75
CA VAL A 7 -5.92 -4.97 -10.95
C VAL A 7 -7.04 -5.37 -9.99
N ARG A 8 -8.04 -6.09 -10.51
CA ARG A 8 -9.10 -6.66 -9.67
C ARG A 8 -8.75 -8.12 -9.38
N LEU A 9 -8.58 -8.43 -8.10
CA LEU A 9 -8.39 -9.77 -7.59
C LEU A 9 -9.44 -10.06 -6.54
N ASP A 10 -9.88 -11.31 -6.48
CA ASP A 10 -10.59 -11.82 -5.32
C ASP A 10 -9.60 -12.13 -4.19
N ALA A 11 -10.12 -12.51 -3.02
CA ALA A 11 -9.29 -12.78 -1.85
C ALA A 11 -8.32 -13.95 -2.09
N ALA A 12 -8.79 -15.00 -2.78
CA ALA A 12 -7.97 -16.19 -3.08
C ALA A 12 -6.82 -15.85 -4.05
N GLY A 13 -7.10 -15.10 -5.12
CA GLY A 13 -6.10 -14.65 -6.08
C GLY A 13 -5.09 -13.70 -5.45
N CYS A 14 -5.52 -12.80 -4.56
CA CYS A 14 -4.60 -11.94 -3.81
C CYS A 14 -3.64 -12.76 -2.93
N ALA A 15 -4.17 -13.73 -2.17
CA ALA A 15 -3.35 -14.60 -1.32
C ALA A 15 -2.33 -15.41 -2.14
N GLN A 16 -2.76 -16.01 -3.26
CA GLN A 16 -1.87 -16.75 -4.16
C GLN A 16 -0.76 -15.87 -4.74
N TRP A 17 -1.08 -14.63 -5.12
CA TRP A 17 -0.08 -13.70 -5.67
C TRP A 17 0.97 -13.34 -4.62
N MET A 18 0.53 -12.99 -3.41
CA MET A 18 1.43 -12.62 -2.31
C MET A 18 2.28 -13.80 -1.84
N ASP A 19 1.72 -15.01 -1.85
CA ASP A 19 2.43 -16.26 -1.58
C ASP A 19 3.49 -16.56 -2.63
N GLY A 20 3.16 -16.40 -3.91
CA GLY A 20 4.10 -16.54 -5.01
C GLY A 20 5.27 -15.55 -4.92
N TYR A 21 4.98 -14.29 -4.56
CA TYR A 21 6.02 -13.28 -4.34
C TYR A 21 6.99 -13.67 -3.22
N ARG A 22 6.49 -14.05 -2.04
CA ARG A 22 7.36 -14.40 -0.89
C ARG A 22 8.12 -15.70 -1.10
N ALA A 23 7.56 -16.66 -1.85
CA ALA A 23 8.21 -17.95 -2.12
C ALA A 23 9.57 -17.82 -2.83
N GLY A 24 9.77 -16.72 -3.57
CA GLY A 24 11.06 -16.41 -4.21
C GLY A 24 12.13 -15.82 -3.28
N LEU A 25 11.79 -15.53 -2.02
CA LEU A 25 12.68 -14.83 -1.08
C LEU A 25 13.02 -15.74 0.11
N PRO A 26 14.30 -15.85 0.53
CA PRO A 26 14.66 -16.47 1.80
C PRO A 26 13.94 -15.79 2.97
N HIS A 27 13.53 -16.56 3.99
CA HIS A 27 12.77 -16.05 5.14
C HIS A 27 13.40 -14.80 5.79
N GLY A 28 14.72 -14.80 5.98
CA GLY A 28 15.42 -13.63 6.52
C GLY A 28 15.28 -12.35 5.67
N ARG A 29 15.14 -12.48 4.33
CA ARG A 29 14.87 -11.35 3.44
C ARG A 29 13.41 -10.90 3.48
N GLN A 30 12.48 -11.80 3.77
CA GLN A 30 11.06 -11.46 3.94
C GLN A 30 10.86 -10.56 5.16
N LEU A 31 11.55 -10.86 6.28
CA LEU A 31 11.47 -10.10 7.54
C LEU A 31 11.99 -8.66 7.44
N ILE A 32 12.81 -8.34 6.43
CA ILE A 32 13.43 -7.02 6.25
C ILE A 32 12.95 -6.30 4.98
N GLN A 33 11.87 -6.78 4.34
CA GLN A 33 11.26 -6.05 3.24
C GLN A 33 10.68 -4.73 3.73
N PHE A 34 10.83 -3.68 2.93
CA PHE A 34 10.24 -2.38 3.20
C PHE A 34 8.85 -2.31 2.56
N ASN A 35 7.81 -2.48 3.37
CA ASN A 35 6.43 -2.58 2.89
C ASN A 35 5.79 -1.20 2.91
N GLN A 36 5.20 -0.79 1.78
CA GLN A 36 4.53 0.50 1.61
C GLN A 36 3.20 0.32 0.88
N LEU A 37 2.22 1.18 1.20
CA LEU A 37 0.98 1.31 0.44
C LEU A 37 1.11 2.38 -0.66
N ASP A 38 1.85 3.45 -0.37
CA ASP A 38 2.16 4.54 -1.26
C ASP A 38 3.46 5.26 -0.83
N SER A 39 3.84 6.32 -1.56
CA SER A 39 4.97 7.18 -1.22
C SER A 39 4.85 8.56 -1.87
N HIS A 40 5.90 9.37 -1.73
CA HIS A 40 6.07 10.65 -2.42
C HIS A 40 6.10 10.58 -3.96
N ASP A 41 6.17 9.39 -4.55
CA ASP A 41 6.23 9.18 -6.01
C ASP A 41 4.96 8.51 -6.56
N THR A 42 3.96 8.25 -5.71
CA THR A 42 2.68 7.64 -6.11
C THR A 42 1.51 8.47 -5.64
N ALA A 43 0.34 8.26 -6.23
CA ALA A 43 -0.91 8.81 -5.69
C ALA A 43 -1.15 8.25 -4.29
N ARG A 44 -1.79 9.05 -3.43
CA ARG A 44 -2.20 8.62 -2.09
C ARG A 44 -3.10 7.39 -2.20
N PHE A 45 -2.89 6.40 -1.34
CA PHE A 45 -3.64 5.15 -1.38
C PHE A 45 -5.13 5.39 -1.17
N LEU A 46 -5.50 6.35 -0.30
CA LEU A 46 -6.89 6.77 -0.11
C LEU A 46 -7.53 7.31 -1.40
N THR A 47 -6.79 8.02 -2.24
CA THR A 47 -7.26 8.51 -3.54
C THR A 47 -7.54 7.34 -4.48
N LEU A 48 -6.66 6.33 -4.52
CA LEU A 48 -6.87 5.11 -5.30
C LEU A 48 -8.09 4.33 -4.82
N LEU A 49 -8.38 4.40 -3.52
CA LEU A 49 -9.58 3.84 -2.90
C LEU A 49 -10.83 4.70 -3.05
N GLN A 50 -10.78 5.80 -3.81
CA GLN A 50 -11.89 6.73 -4.03
C GLN A 50 -12.45 7.31 -2.71
N GLY A 51 -11.57 7.58 -1.73
CA GLY A 51 -11.97 8.13 -0.43
C GLY A 51 -12.60 7.11 0.53
N ASN A 52 -12.53 5.80 0.23
CA ASN A 52 -13.15 4.78 1.07
C ASN A 52 -12.32 4.50 2.33
N ALA A 53 -12.69 5.14 3.44
CA ALA A 53 -12.02 5.01 4.74
C ALA A 53 -12.01 3.56 5.29
N ALA A 54 -13.08 2.78 5.09
CA ALA A 54 -13.12 1.39 5.55
C ALA A 54 -12.09 0.51 4.83
N ARG A 55 -11.88 0.74 3.53
CA ARG A 55 -10.81 0.07 2.77
C ARG A 55 -9.42 0.54 3.19
N MET A 56 -9.26 1.82 3.53
CA MET A 56 -7.99 2.33 4.04
C MET A 56 -7.63 1.68 5.39
N GLN A 57 -8.60 1.51 6.28
CA GLN A 57 -8.41 0.79 7.54
C GLN A 57 -8.01 -0.67 7.31
N MET A 58 -8.65 -1.38 6.38
CA MET A 58 -8.25 -2.75 6.02
C MET A 58 -6.83 -2.81 5.45
N ALA A 59 -6.44 -1.83 4.63
CA ALA A 59 -5.09 -1.74 4.09
C ALA A 59 -4.05 -1.47 5.19
N ALA A 60 -4.36 -0.64 6.17
CA ALA A 60 -3.50 -0.41 7.34
C ALA A 60 -3.36 -1.69 8.19
N VAL A 61 -4.45 -2.43 8.42
CA VAL A 61 -4.40 -3.74 9.10
C VAL A 61 -3.50 -4.71 8.35
N TRP A 62 -3.63 -4.76 7.02
CA TRP A 62 -2.77 -5.60 6.19
C TRP A 62 -1.30 -5.18 6.34
N LEU A 63 -0.98 -3.91 6.13
CA LEU A 63 0.40 -3.39 6.21
C LEU A 63 1.07 -3.73 7.55
N LEU A 64 0.35 -3.53 8.66
CA LEU A 64 0.87 -3.74 10.01
C LEU A 64 0.90 -5.21 10.44
N SER A 65 0.19 -6.09 9.73
CA SER A 65 0.13 -7.53 10.04
C SER A 65 0.92 -8.39 9.04
N TRP A 66 1.45 -7.78 7.98
CA TRP A 66 2.22 -8.47 6.95
C TRP A 66 3.69 -8.64 7.35
N ILE A 67 4.34 -9.68 6.83
CA ILE A 67 5.76 -9.94 7.08
C ILE A 67 6.64 -8.83 6.48
N GLY A 68 7.57 -8.30 7.27
CA GLY A 68 8.50 -7.24 6.87
C GLY A 68 8.42 -6.03 7.78
N VAL A 69 8.98 -4.91 7.32
CA VAL A 69 9.01 -3.63 8.01
C VAL A 69 7.94 -2.72 7.40
N PRO A 70 6.86 -2.42 8.13
CA PRO A 70 5.82 -1.51 7.64
C PRO A 70 6.35 -0.08 7.60
N CYS A 71 6.07 0.63 6.50
CA CYS A 71 6.31 2.05 6.36
C CYS A 71 5.00 2.75 5.97
N LEU A 72 4.63 3.74 6.79
CA LEU A 72 3.47 4.59 6.58
C LEU A 72 3.94 5.94 6.04
N TYR A 73 3.28 6.44 4.99
CA TYR A 73 3.57 7.76 4.43
C TYR A 73 2.83 8.86 5.21
N TYR A 74 3.52 9.97 5.49
CA TYR A 74 2.99 11.01 6.37
C TYR A 74 1.62 11.52 5.90
N GLY A 75 0.64 11.56 6.78
CA GLY A 75 -0.72 12.01 6.45
C GLY A 75 -1.69 10.86 6.15
N ASP A 76 -1.21 9.66 5.84
CA ASP A 76 -2.09 8.52 5.62
C ASP A 76 -2.84 8.12 6.89
N GLU A 77 -2.22 8.29 8.05
CA GLU A 77 -2.79 8.04 9.37
C GLU A 77 -3.99 8.96 9.69
N ILE A 78 -4.06 10.13 9.05
CA ILE A 78 -5.18 11.07 9.17
C ILE A 78 -6.08 11.07 7.93
N GLY A 79 -5.82 10.18 6.95
CA GLY A 79 -6.61 10.08 5.73
C GLY A 79 -6.37 11.22 4.73
N LEU A 80 -5.12 11.66 4.58
CA LEU A 80 -4.74 12.68 3.59
C LEU A 80 -4.89 12.14 2.16
N ASP A 81 -5.65 12.84 1.34
CA ASP A 81 -5.86 12.53 -0.08
C ASP A 81 -4.87 13.29 -0.99
N GLY A 82 -4.75 12.86 -2.24
CA GLY A 82 -3.83 13.45 -3.22
C GLY A 82 -3.57 12.55 -4.43
N GLY A 83 -3.49 13.15 -5.61
CA GLY A 83 -3.09 12.47 -6.85
C GLY A 83 -1.59 12.13 -6.86
N ASN A 84 -1.06 11.75 -8.02
CA ASN A 84 0.39 11.52 -8.21
C ASN A 84 1.21 12.80 -7.92
N ASP A 85 2.54 12.64 -7.83
CA ASP A 85 3.50 13.75 -7.70
C ASP A 85 3.15 14.90 -8.67
N PRO A 86 3.03 16.16 -8.20
CA PRO A 86 3.30 16.68 -6.84
C PRO A 86 2.13 16.65 -5.87
N PHE A 87 0.95 16.21 -6.28
CA PHE A 87 -0.27 16.32 -5.48
C PHE A 87 -0.31 15.37 -4.27
N CYS A 88 0.54 14.34 -4.23
CA CYS A 88 0.70 13.50 -3.04
C CYS A 88 1.45 14.22 -1.91
N ARG A 89 2.12 15.34 -2.18
CA ARG A 89 3.02 16.06 -1.25
C ARG A 89 2.35 17.27 -0.59
N LYS A 90 1.06 17.18 -0.25
CA LYS A 90 0.34 18.25 0.47
C LYS A 90 1.00 18.54 1.83
N PRO A 91 1.00 19.79 2.32
CA PRO A 91 1.41 20.10 3.69
C PRO A 91 0.58 19.29 4.70
N PHE A 92 1.20 18.89 5.81
CA PHE A 92 0.50 18.18 6.88
C PHE A 92 -0.47 19.14 7.60
N PRO A 93 -1.77 18.81 7.72
CA PRO A 93 -2.79 19.61 8.41
C PRO A 93 -2.56 19.84 9.91
#